data_AF-W7CZB5-F1
#
_entry.id   AF-W7CZB5-F1
#
_cell.length_a   1.000
_cell.length_b   1.000
_cell.length_c   1.000
_cell.angle_alpha   90.00
_cell.angle_beta   90.00
_cell.angle_gamma   90.00
#
_symmetry.space_group_name_H-M   'P 1'
#
loop_
_entity.id
_entity.type
_entity.pdbx_description
1 polymer ?
#
loop_
_entity_poly.entity_id
_entity_poly.type
_entity_poly.pdbx_seq_one_letter_code
_entity_poly.pdbx_strand_id
1 'polypeptide(L)'
;MSPLTLEIISKNKIVTEGMTAQVYDTVDHVFLAQETDLIVIMPATADIIGKVANGIADDIVSSICMAIPADKPKLICPAMNTEMYNQSILQENLAKLAHRNYKEIPPRVDILTSGKRGIGALAEAHVIINQIVSELNVSQADMMLATV
;
A
#
# COMPACT_ATOMS: atom_id res chain seq x y z
N MET A 1 3.90 -2.65 15.28
CA MET A 1 4.91 -3.70 15.00
C MET A 1 6.26 -3.00 14.92
N SER A 2 7.34 -3.58 15.45
CA SER A 2 8.65 -2.93 15.35
C SER A 2 9.28 -3.20 13.97
N PRO A 3 10.10 -2.28 13.44
CA PRO A 3 10.83 -2.49 12.18
C PRO A 3 11.68 -3.77 12.20
N LEU A 4 12.35 -4.07 13.32
CA LEU A 4 13.16 -5.28 13.47
C LEU A 4 12.36 -6.57 13.27
N THR A 5 11.13 -6.65 13.79
CA THR A 5 10.27 -7.82 13.58
C THR A 5 9.95 -8.00 12.10
N LEU A 6 9.68 -6.92 11.38
CA LEU A 6 9.43 -6.97 9.95
C LEU A 6 10.69 -7.34 9.17
N GLU A 7 11.87 -6.84 9.52
CA GLU A 7 13.13 -7.23 8.88
C GLU A 7 13.42 -8.73 9.03
N ILE A 8 13.19 -9.29 10.22
CA ILE A 8 13.39 -10.72 10.47
C ILE A 8 12.42 -11.57 9.65
N ILE A 9 11.15 -11.19 9.59
CA ILE A 9 10.11 -11.98 8.91
C ILE A 9 10.20 -11.83 7.38
N SER A 10 10.50 -10.63 6.90
CA SER A 10 10.60 -10.32 5.46
C SER A 10 11.97 -10.59 4.85
N LYS A 11 12.97 -10.92 5.68
CA LYS A 11 14.40 -11.05 5.31
C LYS A 11 14.94 -9.90 4.46
N ASN A 12 14.27 -8.76 4.47
CA ASN A 12 14.55 -7.57 3.71
C ASN A 12 14.72 -6.40 4.67
N LYS A 13 15.48 -5.39 4.23
CA LYS A 13 15.63 -4.17 5.03
C LYS A 13 14.31 -3.39 5.02
N ILE A 14 13.95 -2.84 6.17
CA ILE A 14 12.73 -2.04 6.31
C ILE A 14 13.12 -0.57 6.35
N VAL A 15 12.51 0.21 5.46
CA VAL A 15 12.72 1.66 5.40
C VAL A 15 11.64 2.36 6.23
N THR A 16 12.06 3.22 7.16
CA THR A 16 11.15 4.05 7.97
C THR A 16 11.53 5.52 7.90
N GLU A 17 10.58 6.40 8.19
CA GLU A 17 10.86 7.83 8.37
C GLU A 17 11.94 8.05 9.45
N GLY A 18 12.81 9.03 9.22
CA GLY A 18 13.90 9.37 10.14
C GLY A 18 15.14 8.47 10.06
N MET A 19 15.15 7.42 9.22
CA MET A 19 16.41 6.80 8.81
C MET A 19 17.15 7.78 7.89
N THR A 20 17.96 8.64 8.48
CA THR A 20 18.83 9.55 7.73
C THR A 20 19.80 8.72 6.90
N ALA A 21 20.12 9.25 5.71
CA ALA A 21 21.04 8.71 4.71
C ALA A 21 22.46 8.35 5.22
N GLN A 22 22.74 8.46 6.53
CA GLN A 22 24.03 8.16 7.15
C GLN A 22 24.33 6.66 7.31
N VAL A 23 23.34 5.77 7.11
CA VAL A 23 23.55 4.31 7.09
C VAL A 23 23.34 3.71 5.69
N TYR A 24 22.91 4.53 4.73
CA TYR A 24 22.54 4.09 3.38
C TYR A 24 23.01 5.11 2.35
N ASP A 25 24.22 4.95 1.83
CA ASP A 25 24.74 5.77 0.72
C ASP A 25 23.95 5.59 -0.60
N THR A 26 22.87 4.79 -0.63
CA THR A 26 22.28 4.28 -1.88
C THR A 26 20.77 3.94 -1.88
N VAL A 27 20.03 4.08 -0.78
CA VAL A 27 18.57 3.82 -0.83
C VAL A 27 17.84 5.11 -1.23
N ASP A 28 17.91 5.41 -2.52
CA ASP A 28 17.09 6.45 -3.15
C ASP A 28 15.66 5.94 -3.27
N HIS A 29 14.68 6.74 -2.83
CA HIS A 29 13.25 6.45 -3.01
C HIS A 29 12.91 6.31 -4.50
N VAL A 30 13.66 6.98 -5.38
CA VAL A 30 13.56 6.82 -6.83
C VAL A 30 14.05 5.44 -7.28
N PHE A 31 15.20 4.99 -6.77
CA PHE A 31 15.75 3.67 -7.10
C PHE A 31 14.79 2.55 -6.68
N LEU A 32 14.28 2.61 -5.45
CA LEU A 32 13.27 1.65 -4.97
C LEU A 32 12.03 1.63 -5.86
N ALA A 33 11.55 2.80 -6.26
CA ALA A 33 10.37 2.90 -7.11
C ALA A 33 10.60 2.35 -8.54
N GLN A 34 11.81 2.52 -9.09
CA GLN A 34 12.16 2.04 -10.44
C GLN A 34 12.33 0.52 -10.50
N GLU A 35 12.93 -0.09 -9.48
CA GLU A 35 13.14 -1.54 -9.39
C GLU A 35 11.88 -2.30 -8.90
N THR A 36 10.78 -1.58 -8.59
CA THR A 36 9.55 -2.20 -8.13
C THR A 36 8.73 -2.75 -9.30
N ASP A 37 8.31 -4.01 -9.19
CA ASP A 37 7.37 -4.63 -10.14
C ASP A 37 5.90 -4.33 -9.83
N LEU A 38 5.56 -4.14 -8.56
CA LEU A 38 4.22 -3.81 -8.09
C LEU A 38 4.32 -3.16 -6.70
N ILE A 39 3.47 -2.16 -6.43
CA ILE A 39 3.34 -1.57 -5.09
C ILE A 39 1.99 -1.91 -4.47
N VAL A 40 2.00 -2.23 -3.16
CA VAL A 40 0.79 -2.41 -2.35
C VAL A 40 0.84 -1.47 -1.15
N ILE A 41 -0.16 -0.61 -1.02
CA ILE A 41 -0.35 0.19 0.19
C ILE A 41 -1.36 -0.53 1.09
N MET A 42 -0.88 -1.12 2.18
CA MET A 42 -1.68 -1.94 3.10
C MET A 42 -1.21 -1.80 4.55
N PRO A 43 -2.07 -1.37 5.48
CA PRO A 43 -3.35 -0.70 5.25
C PRO A 43 -3.15 0.68 4.61
N ALA A 44 -4.04 1.08 3.69
CA ALA A 44 -4.10 2.43 3.17
C ALA A 44 -5.08 3.27 4.00
N THR A 45 -4.55 4.27 4.70
CA THR A 45 -5.36 5.25 5.45
C THR A 45 -5.92 6.32 4.51
N ALA A 46 -6.89 7.09 4.99
CA ALA A 46 -7.41 8.24 4.24
C ALA A 46 -6.31 9.29 3.93
N ASP A 47 -5.31 9.41 4.81
CA ASP A 47 -4.19 10.34 4.67
C ASP A 47 -3.31 9.99 3.46
N ILE A 48 -2.78 8.77 3.39
CA ILE A 48 -1.93 8.35 2.26
C ILE A 48 -2.72 8.35 0.94
N ILE A 49 -4.01 7.96 0.96
CA ILE A 49 -4.88 8.05 -0.23
C ILE A 49 -5.01 9.50 -0.69
N GLY A 50 -5.22 10.43 0.24
CA GLY A 50 -5.30 11.86 -0.04
C GLY A 50 -3.99 12.42 -0.61
N LYS A 51 -2.85 12.07 -0.01
CA LYS A 51 -1.53 12.49 -0.47
C LYS A 51 -1.24 12.02 -1.89
N VAL A 52 -1.37 10.72 -2.13
CA VAL A 52 -1.09 10.13 -3.45
C VAL A 52 -2.04 10.66 -4.52
N ALA A 53 -3.34 10.81 -4.21
CA ALA A 53 -4.33 11.32 -5.17
C ALA A 53 -4.07 12.78 -5.60
N ASN A 54 -3.40 13.57 -4.75
CA ASN A 54 -3.16 15.00 -4.99
C ASN A 54 -1.67 15.34 -5.16
N GLY A 55 -0.82 14.34 -5.24
CA GLY A 55 0.61 14.49 -5.56
C GLY A 55 1.47 15.07 -4.43
N ILE A 56 1.09 14.83 -3.18
CA ILE A 56 1.89 15.19 -2.00
C ILE A 56 2.87 14.05 -1.72
N ALA A 57 4.17 14.37 -1.66
CA ALA A 57 5.27 13.43 -1.46
C ALA A 57 6.18 13.92 -0.33
N ASP A 58 5.66 13.89 0.90
CA ASP A 58 6.30 14.43 2.11
C ASP A 58 6.78 13.34 3.08
N ASP A 59 6.49 12.07 2.79
CA ASP A 59 6.98 10.89 3.50
C ASP A 59 7.55 9.86 2.51
N ILE A 60 8.25 8.84 3.00
CA ILE A 60 8.90 7.85 2.15
C ILE A 60 7.90 7.06 1.29
N VAL A 61 6.72 6.72 1.81
CA VAL A 61 5.72 5.94 1.09
C VAL A 61 5.10 6.79 -0.02
N SER A 62 4.68 8.01 0.30
CA SER A 62 4.12 8.94 -0.68
C SER A 62 5.13 9.36 -1.74
N SER A 63 6.42 9.48 -1.37
CA SER A 63 7.52 9.72 -2.32
C SER A 63 7.76 8.56 -3.28
N ILE A 64 7.76 7.31 -2.80
CA ILE A 64 7.85 6.12 -3.67
C ILE A 64 6.65 6.03 -4.61
N CYS A 65 5.43 6.30 -4.11
CA CYS A 65 4.22 6.30 -4.93
C CYS A 65 4.23 7.36 -6.04
N MET A 66 4.91 8.48 -5.81
CA MET A 66 5.13 9.52 -6.83
C MET A 66 6.17 9.10 -7.87
N ALA A 67 7.24 8.44 -7.43
CA ALA A 67 8.36 8.05 -8.29
C ALA A 67 8.10 6.76 -9.10
N ILE A 68 7.11 5.95 -8.73
CA ILE A 68 6.84 4.67 -9.40
C ILE A 68 6.41 4.89 -10.86
N PRO A 69 6.99 4.13 -11.82
CA PRO A 69 6.59 4.24 -13.22
C PRO A 69 5.08 4.07 -13.43
N ALA A 70 4.53 4.82 -14.38
CA ALA A 70 3.08 4.91 -14.59
C ALA A 70 2.44 3.55 -14.95
N ASP A 71 3.18 2.71 -15.66
CA ASP A 71 2.81 1.39 -16.18
C ASP A 71 2.85 0.28 -15.13
N LYS A 72 3.56 0.46 -14.02
CA LYS A 72 3.63 -0.54 -12.94
C LYS A 72 2.28 -0.65 -12.20
N PRO A 73 1.79 -1.87 -11.89
CA PRO A 73 0.57 -2.05 -11.11
C PRO A 73 0.69 -1.43 -9.71
N LYS A 74 -0.39 -0.76 -9.28
CA LYS A 74 -0.49 -0.14 -7.95
C LYS A 74 -1.74 -0.61 -7.26
N LEU A 75 -1.61 -1.21 -6.08
CA LEU A 75 -2.73 -1.71 -5.28
C LEU A 75 -2.90 -0.85 -4.02
N ILE A 76 -4.13 -0.52 -3.70
CA ILE A 76 -4.49 0.22 -2.47
C ILE A 76 -5.49 -0.63 -1.70
N CYS A 77 -5.21 -0.89 -0.42
CA CYS A 77 -6.09 -1.65 0.46
C CYS A 77 -6.62 -0.75 1.58
N PRO A 78 -7.74 -0.01 1.37
CA PRO A 78 -8.24 0.92 2.37
C PRO A 78 -8.60 0.21 3.67
N ALA A 79 -8.26 0.82 4.81
CA ALA A 79 -8.72 0.37 6.12
C ALA A 79 -8.94 1.57 7.05
N MET A 80 -10.20 1.79 7.45
CA MET A 80 -10.63 2.94 8.27
C MET A 80 -12.05 2.73 8.80
N ASN A 81 -12.57 3.69 9.55
CA ASN A 81 -13.98 3.67 9.98
C ASN A 81 -14.93 3.83 8.77
N THR A 82 -16.13 3.23 8.84
CA THR A 82 -17.21 3.39 7.85
C THR A 82 -17.45 4.84 7.42
N GLU A 83 -17.52 5.77 8.37
CA GLU A 83 -17.80 7.19 8.08
C GLU A 83 -16.66 7.85 7.31
N MET A 84 -15.42 7.45 7.60
CA MET A 84 -14.25 7.91 6.84
C MET A 84 -14.27 7.33 5.43
N TYR A 85 -14.58 6.03 5.30
CA TYR A 85 -14.63 5.38 4.00
C TYR A 85 -15.72 6.00 3.11
N ASN A 86 -16.89 6.29 3.66
CA ASN A 86 -18.02 6.88 2.94
C ASN A 86 -17.88 8.39 2.66
N GLN A 87 -16.83 9.05 3.17
CA GLN A 87 -16.65 10.48 2.95
C GLN A 87 -16.43 10.79 1.47
N SER A 88 -17.13 11.81 0.95
CA SER A 88 -17.09 12.15 -0.48
C SER A 88 -15.68 12.47 -0.97
N ILE A 89 -14.90 13.19 -0.15
CA ILE A 89 -13.50 13.54 -0.45
C ILE A 89 -12.64 12.28 -0.64
N LEU A 90 -12.85 11.24 0.18
CA LEU A 90 -12.12 9.99 0.02
C LEU A 90 -12.54 9.27 -1.27
N GLN A 91 -13.85 9.19 -1.53
CA GLN A 91 -14.40 8.56 -2.72
C GLN A 91 -13.92 9.24 -4.00
N GLU A 92 -13.82 10.58 -4.00
CA GLU A 92 -13.23 11.36 -5.10
C GLU A 92 -11.74 11.05 -5.28
N ASN A 93 -10.97 10.92 -4.19
CA ASN A 93 -9.56 10.55 -4.27
C ASN A 93 -9.37 9.12 -4.80
N LEU A 94 -10.19 8.15 -4.35
CA LEU A 94 -10.19 6.79 -4.87
C LEU A 94 -10.51 6.77 -6.37
N ALA A 95 -11.51 7.54 -6.81
CA ALA A 95 -11.83 7.67 -8.22
C ALA A 95 -10.67 8.29 -9.04
N LYS A 96 -10.03 9.36 -8.54
CA LYS A 96 -8.84 9.96 -9.17
C LYS A 96 -7.69 8.97 -9.32
N LEU A 97 -7.51 8.09 -8.34
CA LEU A 97 -6.47 7.06 -8.33
C LEU A 97 -6.81 5.92 -9.29
N ALA A 98 -8.08 5.52 -9.38
CA ALA A 98 -8.54 4.53 -10.36
C ALA A 98 -8.20 4.94 -11.80
N HIS A 99 -8.32 6.23 -12.14
CA HIS A 99 -7.92 6.76 -13.45
C HIS A 99 -6.39 6.76 -13.68
N ARG A 100 -5.58 6.53 -12.65
CA ARG A 100 -4.11 6.52 -12.67
C ARG A 100 -3.51 5.12 -12.44
N ASN A 101 -4.26 4.08 -12.80
CA ASN A 101 -3.85 2.68 -12.68
C ASN A 101 -3.62 2.20 -11.23
N TYR A 102 -4.22 2.88 -10.25
CA TYR A 102 -4.35 2.34 -8.90
C TYR A 102 -5.61 1.50 -8.82
N LYS A 103 -5.47 0.25 -8.39
CA LYS A 103 -6.59 -0.67 -8.19
C LYS A 103 -6.88 -0.80 -6.70
N GLU A 104 -8.11 -0.47 -6.34
CA GLU A 104 -8.59 -0.65 -4.98
C GLU A 104 -8.88 -2.12 -4.71
N ILE A 105 -8.38 -2.62 -3.58
CA ILE A 105 -8.87 -3.83 -2.95
C ILE A 105 -9.81 -3.38 -1.83
N PRO A 106 -11.14 -3.48 -2.01
CA PRO A 106 -12.09 -2.83 -1.13
C PRO A 106 -12.03 -3.41 0.29
N PRO A 107 -12.27 -2.58 1.31
CA PRO A 107 -12.38 -3.06 2.68
C PRO A 107 -13.56 -4.03 2.84
N ARG A 108 -13.46 -4.93 3.81
CA ARG A 108 -14.53 -5.84 4.19
C ARG A 108 -15.46 -5.21 5.23
N VAL A 109 -16.66 -5.78 5.34
CA VAL A 109 -17.61 -5.46 6.42
C VAL A 109 -17.29 -6.33 7.63
N ASP A 110 -16.94 -5.70 8.75
CA ASP A 110 -16.64 -6.40 9.99
C ASP A 110 -17.04 -5.55 11.21
N ILE A 111 -16.87 -6.08 12.42
CA ILE A 111 -16.93 -5.31 13.66
C ILE A 111 -15.67 -4.44 13.71
N LEU A 112 -15.86 -3.13 13.60
CA LEU A 112 -14.78 -2.16 13.63
C LEU A 112 -14.38 -1.86 15.08
N THR A 113 -13.26 -1.17 15.29
CA THR A 113 -12.78 -0.74 16.61
C THR A 113 -13.81 0.12 17.38
N SER A 114 -14.76 0.73 16.65
CA SER A 114 -15.89 1.46 17.24
C SER A 114 -16.96 0.57 17.88
N GLY A 115 -16.84 -0.76 17.76
CA GLY A 115 -17.84 -1.75 18.20
C GLY A 115 -19.04 -1.89 17.27
N LYS A 116 -19.11 -1.09 16.19
CA LYS A 116 -20.18 -1.17 15.19
C LYS A 116 -19.78 -2.06 14.03
N ARG A 117 -20.72 -2.82 13.49
CA ARG A 117 -20.55 -3.55 12.23
C ARG A 117 -20.67 -2.58 11.06
N GLY A 118 -19.67 -2.55 10.18
CA GLY A 118 -19.66 -1.66 9.03
C GLY A 118 -18.51 -1.95 8.08
N ILE A 119 -18.53 -1.33 6.91
CA ILE A 119 -17.44 -1.41 5.94
C ILE A 119 -16.23 -0.61 6.45
N GLY A 120 -15.03 -1.10 6.18
CA GLY A 120 -13.79 -0.37 6.49
C GLY A 120 -12.71 -1.21 7.18
N ALA A 121 -13.01 -2.45 7.54
CA ALA A 121 -11.97 -3.39 7.94
C ALA A 121 -11.12 -3.76 6.71
N LEU A 122 -9.82 -3.97 6.90
CA LEU A 122 -8.89 -4.30 5.81
C LEU A 122 -9.39 -5.51 5.00
N ALA A 123 -9.04 -5.65 3.72
CA ALA A 123 -9.34 -6.90 3.02
C ALA A 123 -8.67 -8.11 3.70
N GLU A 124 -9.23 -9.31 3.51
CA GLU A 124 -8.61 -10.54 4.00
C GLU A 124 -7.27 -10.79 3.29
N ALA A 125 -6.29 -11.34 4.01
CA ALA A 125 -4.95 -11.54 3.47
C ALA A 125 -4.94 -12.35 2.16
N HIS A 126 -5.77 -13.39 2.07
CA HIS A 126 -5.89 -14.21 0.86
C HIS A 126 -6.46 -13.43 -0.34
N VAL A 127 -7.36 -12.47 -0.12
CA VAL A 127 -7.88 -11.59 -1.19
C VAL A 127 -6.78 -10.70 -1.72
N ILE A 128 -5.99 -10.12 -0.82
CA ILE A 128 -4.86 -9.23 -1.18
C ILE A 128 -3.79 -10.01 -1.94
N ILE A 129 -3.39 -11.18 -1.43
CA ILE A 129 -2.42 -12.05 -2.09
C ILE A 129 -2.91 -12.47 -3.48
N ASN A 130 -4.17 -12.91 -3.62
CA ASN A 130 -4.74 -13.29 -4.91
C ASN A 130 -4.70 -12.12 -5.91
N GLN A 131 -4.94 -10.89 -5.44
CA GLN A 131 -4.86 -9.73 -6.30
C GLN A 131 -3.42 -9.44 -6.75
N ILE A 132 -2.44 -9.54 -5.84
CA ILE A 132 -1.01 -9.37 -6.18
C ILE A 132 -0.58 -10.42 -7.22
N VAL A 133 -0.95 -11.69 -7.02
CA VAL A 133 -0.64 -12.80 -7.96
C VAL A 133 -1.22 -12.51 -9.33
N SER A 134 -2.48 -12.04 -9.37
CA SER A 134 -3.15 -11.71 -10.61
C SER A 134 -2.50 -10.55 -11.36
N GLU A 135 -2.00 -9.52 -10.69
CA GLU A 135 -1.36 -8.37 -11.35
C GLU A 135 0.05 -8.70 -11.86
N LEU A 136 0.80 -9.54 -11.13
CA LEU A 136 2.14 -9.96 -11.53
C LEU A 136 2.14 -11.07 -12.60
N ASN A 137 0.98 -11.63 -12.95
CA ASN A 137 0.84 -12.77 -13.89
C ASN A 137 1.74 -13.98 -13.52
N VAL A 138 2.01 -14.16 -12.22
CA VAL A 138 2.80 -15.29 -11.70
C VAL A 138 1.87 -16.37 -11.17
N SER A 139 2.35 -17.61 -11.08
CA SER A 139 1.57 -18.65 -10.40
C SER A 139 1.60 -18.44 -8.88
N GLN A 140 0.53 -18.81 -8.18
CA GLN A 140 0.44 -18.67 -6.72
C GLN A 140 1.52 -19.51 -5.98
N ALA A 141 2.02 -20.57 -6.62
CA ALA A 141 3.11 -21.40 -6.10
C ALA A 141 4.47 -20.69 -6.14
N ASP A 142 4.71 -19.85 -7.15
CA ASP A 142 5.98 -19.12 -7.31
C ASP A 142 6.11 -17.98 -6.29
N MET A 143 5.00 -17.39 -5.84
CA MET A 143 5.01 -16.29 -4.88
C MET A 143 5.28 -16.74 -3.43
N MET A 144 4.88 -17.97 -3.07
CA MET A 144 5.24 -18.57 -1.77
C MET A 144 6.76 -18.81 -1.64
N LEU A 145 7.47 -18.94 -2.76
CA LEU A 145 8.94 -19.08 -2.77
C LEU A 145 9.66 -17.74 -2.67
N ALA A 146 9.00 -16.63 -3.04
CA ALA A 146 9.58 -15.28 -3.04
C ALA A 146 9.29 -14.48 -1.74
N THR A 147 8.39 -14.97 -0.88
CA THR A 147 7.99 -14.26 0.35
C THR A 147 8.32 -15.09 1.61
N VAL A 148 9.59 -15.03 2.03
CA VAL A 148 9.98 -14.95 3.44
C VAL A 148 11.19 -14.06 3.49
#